data_AF-A0A6V7Q087-F1
#
_entry.id   AF-A0A6V7Q087-F1
#
_cell.length_a   1.000
_cell.length_b   1.000
_cell.length_c   1.000
_cell.angle_alpha   90.00
_cell.angle_beta   90.00
_cell.angle_gamma   90.00
#
_symmetry.space_group_name_H-M   'P 1'
#
loop_
_entity.id
_entity.type
_entity.pdbx_description
1 polymer ?
#
loop_
_entity_poly.entity_id
_entity_poly.type
_entity_poly.pdbx_seq_one_letter_code
_entity_poly.pdbx_strand_id
1 'polypeptide(L)'
;MSEAEEDAIGGTCECEENEILVGSEEQAVKIEMNHPFRDVDASYLPPFSDDIALQILARLPSSKYCDLRLVNRRFSSLIRSGELNEIRKKIGLKEPKIFLHLGEACYQCYEPHTRSCWDLPVCPDDKTTPYRAKELFCVGTHLLVLGIISVDVDLWSDSDIWRYELELNRWFNGPMMITPRYAFASADCGSVACVAGGEQQGSEEVLNNAEKYNPESKSWELLPSMNRRRCFCSGFYMDSKFYVIGGINENHDLLTCGECYDFERNVWELIPNMIVDDPSRTFKSPRPPYQVAVVNNELYYLDAPSRHLKVYLKNNNTWKKVGRLPASMEFFLSRGAALKSLGGELFLISGKLHNRSRRLETILCFCTPSPELDNVEWRVLYFNRQEGNPTIYNYCVMMA
;
A
#
# COMPACT_ATOMS: atom_id res chain seq x y z
N MET A 1 19.48 26.05 63.81
CA MET A 1 19.97 27.41 63.47
C MET A 1 19.04 27.93 62.41
N SER A 2 18.42 29.09 62.64
CA SER A 2 17.40 29.76 61.80
C SER A 2 16.11 28.92 61.53
N GLU A 3 14.86 29.39 61.73
CA GLU A 3 14.24 30.73 61.53
C GLU A 3 14.18 31.09 60.03
N ALA A 4 13.16 31.71 59.43
CA ALA A 4 11.83 32.21 59.85
C ALA A 4 10.98 32.36 58.55
N GLU A 5 9.66 32.59 58.46
CA GLU A 5 8.47 32.75 59.37
C GLU A 5 7.31 31.90 58.71
N GLU A 6 5.99 31.85 58.99
CA GLU A 6 4.92 32.79 59.40
C GLU A 6 4.63 33.92 58.37
N ASP A 7 3.39 34.34 58.06
CA ASP A 7 2.01 33.93 58.43
C ASP A 7 1.11 34.02 57.12
N ALA A 8 -0.23 33.92 57.00
CA ALA A 8 -1.36 33.96 57.94
C ALA A 8 -2.67 33.31 57.43
N ILE A 9 -3.57 33.00 58.38
CA ILE A 9 -5.04 33.27 58.46
C ILE A 9 -5.84 33.33 57.12
N GLY A 10 -7.01 32.67 56.94
CA GLY A 10 -7.88 31.93 57.86
C GLY A 10 -9.25 32.60 58.07
N GLY A 11 -10.33 32.12 57.42
CA GLY A 11 -11.68 32.67 57.65
C GLY A 11 -12.77 32.14 56.72
N THR A 12 -13.66 31.31 57.27
CA THR A 12 -14.94 30.91 56.67
C THR A 12 -16.08 31.76 57.21
N CYS A 13 -17.04 32.14 56.37
CA CYS A 13 -18.32 32.70 56.82
C CYS A 13 -19.49 31.92 56.22
N GLU A 14 -20.43 31.54 57.08
CA GLU A 14 -21.78 31.10 56.72
C GLU A 14 -22.65 32.33 56.41
N CYS A 15 -23.73 32.16 55.64
CA CYS A 15 -24.78 33.17 55.44
C CYS A 15 -26.14 32.46 55.47
N GLU A 16 -27.08 33.01 56.25
CA GLU A 16 -28.38 32.41 56.52
C GLU A 16 -29.45 32.70 55.44
N GLU A 17 -30.50 31.89 55.40
CA GLU A 17 -31.67 32.08 54.54
C GLU A 17 -32.57 33.23 55.03
N ASN A 18 -33.27 33.91 54.11
CA ASN A 18 -34.37 34.84 54.45
C ASN A 18 -35.37 34.99 53.29
N GLU A 19 -36.63 35.30 53.62
CA GLU A 19 -37.79 35.45 52.74
C GLU A 19 -38.71 36.56 53.32
N ILE A 20 -39.77 37.10 52.72
CA ILE A 20 -40.62 36.72 51.56
C ILE A 20 -41.04 38.01 50.79
N LEU A 21 -41.80 37.84 49.69
CA LEU A 21 -42.81 38.77 49.12
C LEU A 21 -42.39 39.92 48.16
N VAL A 22 -42.47 39.61 46.86
CA VAL A 22 -43.35 40.23 45.83
C VAL A 22 -43.63 41.75 45.88
N GLY A 23 -43.27 42.49 44.80
CA GLY A 23 -43.85 43.81 44.50
C GLY A 23 -43.40 44.46 43.17
N SER A 24 -44.35 44.72 42.26
CA SER A 24 -44.37 45.73 41.15
C SER A 24 -43.13 45.97 40.23
N GLU A 25 -43.24 45.46 39.00
CA GLU A 25 -43.12 46.11 37.66
C GLU A 25 -42.03 47.18 37.30
N GLU A 26 -41.85 47.35 35.97
CA GLU A 26 -41.02 48.33 35.23
C GLU A 26 -39.48 48.18 35.30
N GLN A 27 -38.70 48.19 34.21
CA GLN A 27 -38.97 48.20 32.76
C GLN A 27 -37.87 47.38 32.02
N ALA A 28 -38.25 46.51 31.08
CA ALA A 28 -37.30 45.65 30.36
C ALA A 28 -36.82 46.27 29.04
N VAL A 29 -35.64 46.90 29.05
CA VAL A 29 -34.97 47.38 27.82
C VAL A 29 -34.43 46.18 27.03
N LYS A 30 -35.18 45.74 26.01
CA LYS A 30 -34.68 44.79 25.00
C LYS A 30 -33.58 45.45 24.17
N ILE A 31 -32.33 45.09 24.46
CA ILE A 31 -31.23 45.28 23.50
C ILE A 31 -31.40 44.21 22.42
N GLU A 32 -31.98 44.57 21.28
CA GLU A 32 -31.97 43.71 20.09
C GLU A 32 -30.53 43.60 19.56
N MET A 33 -29.84 42.50 19.90
CA MET A 33 -28.57 42.13 19.28
C MET A 33 -28.80 41.69 17.83
N ASN A 34 -29.13 42.64 16.96
CA ASN A 34 -29.47 42.41 15.56
C ASN A 34 -28.23 42.21 14.69
N HIS A 35 -27.40 41.24 15.09
CA HIS A 35 -26.36 40.64 14.28
C HIS A 35 -26.69 39.14 14.12
N PRO A 36 -27.03 38.66 12.91
CA PRO A 36 -27.01 37.22 12.68
C PRO A 36 -25.58 36.73 12.92
N PHE A 37 -25.45 35.55 13.53
CA PHE A 37 -24.16 34.87 13.66
C PHE A 37 -23.58 34.64 12.26
N ARG A 38 -22.66 35.50 11.83
CA ARG A 38 -21.83 35.25 10.66
C ARG A 38 -20.96 34.06 10.99
N ASP A 39 -21.09 33.01 10.19
CA ASP A 39 -20.23 31.83 10.29
C ASP A 39 -18.77 32.29 10.17
N VAL A 40 -17.91 31.83 11.09
CA VAL A 40 -16.54 32.38 11.22
C VAL A 40 -15.66 31.95 10.03
N ASP A 41 -16.08 30.90 9.31
CA ASP A 41 -15.53 30.47 8.01
C ASP A 41 -15.81 31.47 6.86
N ALA A 42 -16.55 32.58 7.08
CA ALA A 42 -16.89 33.58 6.06
C ALA A 42 -15.69 34.49 5.66
N SER A 43 -14.74 33.92 4.91
CA SER A 43 -13.56 34.60 4.39
C SER A 43 -13.88 35.84 3.55
N TYR A 44 -13.09 36.91 3.70
CA TYR A 44 -13.25 38.22 3.00
C TYR A 44 -12.97 38.23 1.48
N LEU A 45 -12.86 37.06 0.85
CA LEU A 45 -12.78 36.91 -0.61
C LEU A 45 -14.10 36.32 -1.12
N PRO A 46 -14.57 36.68 -2.34
CA PRO A 46 -15.66 35.96 -2.97
C PRO A 46 -15.31 34.48 -3.03
N PRO A 47 -16.16 33.57 -2.50
CA PRO A 47 -15.83 32.15 -2.52
C PRO A 47 -15.76 31.68 -3.98
N PHE A 48 -14.58 31.22 -4.39
CA PHE A 48 -14.39 30.48 -5.65
C PHE A 48 -15.43 29.35 -5.73
N SER A 49 -15.87 28.96 -6.93
CA SER A 49 -16.75 27.78 -7.07
C SER A 49 -16.06 26.51 -6.55
N ASP A 50 -16.84 25.47 -6.23
CA ASP A 50 -16.28 24.20 -5.78
C ASP A 50 -15.39 23.57 -6.85
N ASP A 51 -15.71 23.74 -8.14
CA ASP A 51 -14.86 23.30 -9.26
C ASP A 51 -13.47 23.95 -9.21
N ILE A 52 -13.40 25.27 -8.98
CA ILE A 52 -12.13 26.01 -8.90
C ILE A 52 -11.36 25.59 -7.65
N ALA A 53 -12.04 25.43 -6.50
CA ALA A 53 -11.42 24.95 -5.28
C ALA A 53 -10.85 23.52 -5.44
N LEU A 54 -11.61 22.60 -6.04
CA LEU A 54 -11.18 21.24 -6.37
C LEU A 54 -9.99 21.23 -7.35
N GLN A 55 -10.01 22.07 -8.40
CA GLN A 55 -8.89 22.20 -9.33
C GLN A 55 -7.62 22.73 -8.65
N ILE A 56 -7.72 23.62 -7.67
CA ILE A 56 -6.58 24.09 -6.86
C ILE A 56 -6.09 22.97 -5.95
N LEU A 57 -6.99 22.37 -5.15
CA LEU A 57 -6.66 21.29 -4.20
C LEU A 57 -6.03 20.07 -4.88
N ALA A 58 -6.52 19.68 -6.06
CA ALA A 58 -5.99 18.56 -6.84
C ALA A 58 -4.52 18.75 -7.27
N ARG A 59 -4.06 20.00 -7.39
CA ARG A 59 -2.67 20.35 -7.75
C ARG A 59 -1.74 20.52 -6.55
N LEU A 60 -2.26 20.48 -5.33
CA LEU A 60 -1.45 20.47 -4.10
C LEU A 60 -1.03 19.03 -3.78
N PRO A 61 0.18 18.81 -3.20
CA PRO A 61 0.60 17.49 -2.77
C PRO A 61 -0.40 16.86 -1.81
N SER A 62 -0.75 15.60 -2.02
CA SER A 62 -1.75 14.93 -1.17
C SER A 62 -1.31 14.77 0.30
N SER A 63 0.00 14.81 0.57
CA SER A 63 0.57 14.95 1.93
C SER A 63 0.14 16.23 2.66
N LYS A 64 -0.45 17.22 1.97
CA LYS A 64 -1.07 18.42 2.56
C LYS A 64 -2.58 18.35 2.76
N TYR A 65 -3.24 17.26 2.34
CA TYR A 65 -4.69 17.12 2.47
C TYR A 65 -5.14 16.99 3.94
N CYS A 66 -4.28 16.47 4.82
CA CYS A 66 -4.52 16.48 6.27
C CYS A 66 -4.59 17.91 6.83
N ASP A 67 -3.58 18.75 6.53
CA ASP A 67 -3.53 20.16 6.95
C ASP A 67 -4.75 20.93 6.40
N LEU A 68 -5.04 20.77 5.10
CA LEU A 68 -6.11 21.49 4.41
C LEU A 68 -7.51 21.07 4.90
N ARG A 69 -7.71 19.83 5.34
CA ARG A 69 -8.94 19.35 5.99
C ARG A 69 -9.24 20.03 7.33
N LEU A 70 -8.28 20.73 7.93
CA LEU A 70 -8.45 21.48 9.18
C LEU A 70 -8.71 22.99 8.98
N VAL A 71 -8.52 23.51 7.76
CA VAL A 71 -8.61 24.96 7.49
C VAL A 71 -10.04 25.50 7.60
N ASN A 72 -11.03 24.76 7.10
CA ASN A 72 -12.46 25.08 7.21
C ASN A 72 -13.31 23.85 6.86
N ARG A 73 -14.63 23.90 7.13
CA ARG A 73 -15.53 22.77 6.84
C ARG A 73 -15.62 22.43 5.36
N ARG A 74 -15.58 23.43 4.48
CA ARG A 74 -15.71 23.30 3.03
C ARG A 74 -14.56 22.47 2.43
N PHE A 75 -13.31 22.83 2.72
CA PHE A 75 -12.13 22.06 2.31
C PHE A 75 -12.16 20.64 2.89
N SER A 76 -12.61 20.49 4.14
CA SER A 76 -12.79 19.17 4.76
C SER A 76 -13.84 18.30 4.06
N SER A 77 -14.82 18.90 3.37
CA SER A 77 -15.81 18.20 2.55
C SER A 77 -15.27 17.89 1.15
N LEU A 78 -14.73 18.90 0.44
CA LEU A 78 -14.17 18.73 -0.91
C LEU A 78 -13.06 17.67 -0.98
N ILE A 79 -12.20 17.60 0.04
CA ILE A 79 -11.10 16.60 0.09
C ILE A 79 -11.63 15.17 0.33
N ARG A 80 -12.85 15.01 0.85
CA ARG A 80 -13.49 13.69 1.09
C ARG A 80 -14.49 13.28 0.01
N SER A 81 -14.60 14.05 -1.08
CA SER A 81 -15.55 13.81 -2.18
C SER A 81 -15.15 12.66 -3.11
N GLY A 82 -13.86 12.30 -3.17
CA GLY A 82 -13.29 11.45 -4.22
C GLY A 82 -12.94 12.21 -5.52
N GLU A 83 -13.56 13.37 -5.77
CA GLU A 83 -13.44 14.10 -7.04
C GLU A 83 -12.01 14.61 -7.33
N LEU A 84 -11.21 14.84 -6.28
CA LEU A 84 -9.80 15.21 -6.42
C LEU A 84 -9.00 14.13 -7.16
N ASN A 85 -9.27 12.84 -6.92
CA ASN A 85 -8.60 11.74 -7.59
C ASN A 85 -8.93 11.75 -9.10
N GLU A 86 -10.20 11.94 -9.45
CA GLU A 86 -10.64 12.05 -10.85
C GLU A 86 -10.04 13.26 -11.57
N ILE A 87 -9.89 14.40 -10.89
CA ILE A 87 -9.21 15.58 -11.44
C ILE A 87 -7.72 15.29 -11.64
N ARG A 88 -7.05 14.67 -10.66
CA ARG A 88 -5.62 14.29 -10.73
C ARG A 88 -5.33 13.33 -11.88
N LYS A 89 -6.14 12.29 -12.04
CA LYS A 89 -6.13 11.38 -13.22
C LYS A 89 -6.23 12.17 -14.53
N LYS A 90 -7.22 13.07 -14.65
CA LYS A 90 -7.48 13.87 -15.87
C LYS A 90 -6.36 14.86 -16.21
N ILE A 91 -5.64 15.40 -15.23
CA ILE A 91 -4.47 16.28 -15.46
C ILE A 91 -3.14 15.52 -15.55
N GLY A 92 -3.15 14.18 -15.42
CA GLY A 92 -1.97 13.33 -15.51
C GLY A 92 -0.98 13.46 -14.34
N LEU A 93 -1.41 14.03 -13.20
CA LEU A 93 -0.55 14.20 -12.03
C LEU A 93 -0.37 12.86 -11.31
N LYS A 94 0.89 12.48 -11.01
CA LYS A 94 1.25 11.20 -10.40
C LYS A 94 2.21 11.40 -9.23
N GLU A 95 1.75 11.13 -8.01
CA GLU A 95 2.53 11.11 -6.77
C GLU A 95 2.75 9.66 -6.31
N PRO A 96 3.90 9.04 -6.65
CA PRO A 96 4.25 7.73 -6.11
C PRO A 96 4.36 7.76 -4.58
N LYS A 97 3.77 6.77 -3.93
CA LYS A 97 3.84 6.52 -2.48
C LYS A 97 4.23 5.08 -2.22
N ILE A 98 5.15 4.87 -1.28
CA ILE A 98 5.62 3.53 -0.88
C ILE A 98 5.00 3.20 0.48
N PHE A 99 4.12 2.19 0.52
CA PHE A 99 3.52 1.68 1.75
C PHE A 99 4.35 0.52 2.27
N LEU A 100 4.86 0.63 3.49
CA LEU A 100 5.69 -0.37 4.17
C LEU A 100 4.87 -1.04 5.28
N HIS A 101 4.77 -2.37 5.27
CA HIS A 101 4.24 -3.13 6.41
C HIS A 101 5.40 -3.52 7.33
N LEU A 102 5.28 -3.12 8.60
CA LEU A 102 6.36 -3.18 9.59
C LEU A 102 6.15 -4.25 10.68
N GLY A 103 5.06 -5.03 10.58
CA GLY A 103 4.62 -5.97 11.60
C GLY A 103 3.76 -5.31 12.69
N GLU A 104 3.11 -6.11 13.53
CA GLU A 104 2.34 -5.63 14.70
C GLU A 104 1.39 -4.46 14.38
N ALA A 105 0.58 -4.61 13.32
CA ALA A 105 -0.35 -3.59 12.83
C ALA A 105 0.27 -2.25 12.37
N CYS A 106 1.60 -2.13 12.32
CA CYS A 106 2.33 -0.94 11.93
C CYS A 106 2.47 -0.86 10.40
N TYR A 107 1.95 0.21 9.81
CA TYR A 107 2.13 0.53 8.39
C TYR A 107 2.64 1.98 8.26
N GLN A 108 3.63 2.21 7.40
CA GLN A 108 4.14 3.55 7.08
C GLN A 108 3.92 3.89 5.61
N CYS A 109 3.66 5.15 5.30
CA CYS A 109 3.70 5.68 3.94
C CYS A 109 4.89 6.63 3.80
N TYR A 110 5.72 6.37 2.78
CA TYR A 110 6.84 7.21 2.38
C TYR A 110 6.58 7.84 1.01
N GLU A 111 6.78 9.14 0.89
CA GLU A 111 6.60 9.93 -0.33
C GLU A 111 7.97 10.40 -0.85
N PRO A 112 8.57 9.75 -1.88
CA PRO A 112 9.96 9.99 -2.26
C PRO A 112 10.26 11.42 -2.72
N HIS A 113 9.28 12.08 -3.35
CA HIS A 113 9.43 13.46 -3.87
C HIS A 113 9.58 14.50 -2.77
N THR A 114 8.74 14.43 -1.73
CA THR A 114 8.80 15.35 -0.57
C THR A 114 9.76 14.84 0.52
N ARG A 115 10.22 13.58 0.40
CA ARG A 115 10.95 12.81 1.42
C ARG A 115 10.18 12.66 2.73
N SER A 116 8.86 12.85 2.69
CA SER A 116 7.99 12.77 3.87
C SER A 116 7.70 11.32 4.20
N CYS A 117 7.63 11.00 5.50
CA CYS A 117 7.20 9.70 6.00
C CYS A 117 6.18 9.92 7.12
N TRP A 118 5.14 9.09 7.17
CA TRP A 118 4.15 9.09 8.24
C TRP A 118 3.60 7.70 8.51
N ASP A 119 3.25 7.44 9.76
CA ASP A 119 2.54 6.23 10.16
C ASP A 119 1.07 6.30 9.71
N LEU A 120 0.52 5.18 9.27
CA LEU A 120 -0.92 5.00 9.08
C LEU A 120 -1.58 4.76 10.44
N PRO A 121 -2.91 4.95 10.56
CA PRO A 121 -3.66 4.46 11.71
C PRO A 121 -3.43 2.96 11.91
N VAL A 122 -3.51 2.49 13.15
CA VAL A 122 -3.38 1.06 13.48
C VAL A 122 -4.49 0.27 12.77
N CYS A 123 -4.12 -0.78 12.04
CA CYS A 123 -5.08 -1.70 11.42
C CYS A 123 -5.83 -2.50 12.50
N PRO A 124 -7.18 -2.52 12.55
CA PRO A 124 -7.93 -2.98 13.73
C PRO A 124 -7.59 -4.38 14.26
N ASP A 125 -7.72 -5.43 13.43
CA ASP A 125 -7.54 -6.83 13.86
C ASP A 125 -6.10 -7.35 13.74
N ASP A 126 -5.18 -6.53 13.22
CA ASP A 126 -3.77 -6.88 13.01
C ASP A 126 -2.95 -6.92 14.32
N LYS A 127 -3.63 -6.79 15.46
CA LYS A 127 -3.09 -7.00 16.81
C LYS A 127 -3.02 -8.47 17.21
N THR A 128 -3.70 -9.36 16.46
CA THR A 128 -3.89 -10.77 16.87
C THR A 128 -2.86 -11.73 16.28
N THR A 129 -2.39 -11.50 15.05
CA THR A 129 -1.51 -12.44 14.31
C THR A 129 -0.33 -11.75 13.59
N PRO A 130 0.59 -11.07 14.31
CA PRO A 130 1.65 -10.24 13.72
C PRO A 130 2.71 -10.98 12.89
N TYR A 131 2.69 -12.32 12.88
CA TYR A 131 3.66 -13.17 12.18
C TYR A 131 3.19 -13.70 10.82
N ARG A 132 1.94 -13.45 10.43
CA ARG A 132 1.44 -13.87 9.11
C ARG A 132 2.02 -12.99 8.02
N ALA A 133 2.56 -13.59 6.96
CA ALA A 133 2.83 -12.80 5.77
C ALA A 133 1.49 -12.27 5.21
N LYS A 134 1.55 -11.09 4.62
CA LYS A 134 0.39 -10.41 4.03
C LYS A 134 0.76 -9.92 2.65
N GLU A 135 -0.10 -10.18 1.68
CA GLU A 135 0.06 -9.57 0.36
C GLU A 135 -0.48 -8.15 0.37
N LEU A 136 0.22 -7.28 -0.35
CA LEU A 136 -0.04 -5.85 -0.40
C LEU A 136 -0.13 -5.42 -1.86
N PHE A 137 -1.29 -4.92 -2.27
CA PHE A 137 -1.43 -4.26 -3.56
C PHE A 137 -2.23 -2.96 -3.43
N CYS A 138 -1.85 -1.99 -4.24
CA CYS A 138 -2.52 -0.70 -4.35
C CYS A 138 -3.35 -0.68 -5.63
N VAL A 139 -4.42 0.12 -5.64
CA VAL A 139 -5.20 0.44 -6.83
C VAL A 139 -5.92 1.77 -6.61
N GLY A 140 -5.68 2.74 -7.50
CA GLY A 140 -6.07 4.13 -7.25
C GLY A 140 -5.55 4.63 -5.90
N THR A 141 -6.46 5.13 -5.05
CA THR A 141 -6.17 5.61 -3.69
C THR A 141 -6.45 4.58 -2.58
N HIS A 142 -6.68 3.31 -2.94
CA HIS A 142 -6.84 2.20 -1.99
C HIS A 142 -5.55 1.38 -1.85
N LEU A 143 -5.11 1.15 -0.61
CA LEU A 143 -4.19 0.06 -0.27
C LEU A 143 -5.04 -1.12 0.23
N LEU A 144 -4.83 -2.29 -0.36
CA LEU A 144 -5.41 -3.56 0.09
C LEU A 144 -4.34 -4.42 0.74
N VAL A 145 -4.69 -4.95 1.92
CA VAL A 145 -3.88 -5.84 2.75
C VAL A 145 -4.64 -7.16 2.86
N LEU A 146 -4.08 -8.23 2.30
CA LEU A 146 -4.67 -9.56 2.35
C LEU A 146 -3.82 -10.44 3.26
N GLY A 147 -4.41 -10.93 4.35
CA GLY A 147 -3.73 -11.90 5.22
C GLY A 147 -3.54 -13.26 4.56
N ILE A 148 -2.56 -14.01 5.10
CA ILE A 148 -2.23 -15.43 4.90
C ILE A 148 -0.99 -15.69 4.03
N ILE A 149 0.14 -15.78 4.73
CA ILE A 149 0.86 -17.07 4.80
C ILE A 149 1.06 -17.42 6.28
N SER A 150 0.46 -18.52 6.73
CA SER A 150 0.89 -19.29 7.90
C SER A 150 0.89 -20.76 7.49
N VAL A 151 1.96 -21.48 7.82
CA VAL A 151 2.15 -22.91 7.44
C VAL A 151 1.43 -23.84 8.44
N ASP A 152 0.95 -23.30 9.55
CA ASP A 152 0.21 -24.01 10.58
C ASP A 152 -1.26 -24.19 10.17
N VAL A 153 -1.63 -25.44 9.87
CA VAL A 153 -2.88 -25.84 9.19
C VAL A 153 -4.13 -25.75 10.10
N ASP A 154 -3.96 -25.48 11.39
CA ASP A 154 -5.03 -25.57 12.40
C ASP A 154 -5.71 -24.23 12.72
N LEU A 155 -5.29 -23.12 12.11
CA LEU A 155 -5.80 -21.77 12.39
C LEU A 155 -6.27 -21.02 11.14
N TRP A 156 -7.16 -21.63 10.36
CA TRP A 156 -7.95 -20.92 9.33
C TRP A 156 -8.90 -19.90 9.98
N SER A 157 -8.40 -18.70 10.30
CA SER A 157 -9.29 -17.54 10.47
C SER A 157 -9.81 -17.11 9.10
N ASP A 158 -10.92 -16.36 9.06
CA ASP A 158 -11.37 -15.72 7.82
C ASP A 158 -10.24 -14.90 7.16
N SER A 159 -10.27 -14.83 5.83
CA SER A 159 -9.36 -13.99 5.04
C SER A 159 -9.71 -12.51 5.21
N ASP A 160 -9.39 -11.92 6.36
CA ASP A 160 -9.65 -10.50 6.64
C ASP A 160 -8.89 -9.59 5.66
N ILE A 161 -9.59 -9.18 4.60
CA ILE A 161 -9.11 -8.21 3.62
C ILE A 161 -9.27 -6.82 4.23
N TRP A 162 -8.17 -6.17 4.57
CA TRP A 162 -8.16 -4.83 5.12
C TRP A 162 -7.89 -3.79 4.04
N ARG A 163 -8.70 -2.73 4.01
CA ARG A 163 -8.68 -1.70 2.97
C ARG A 163 -8.47 -0.33 3.57
N TYR A 164 -7.33 0.28 3.29
CA TYR A 164 -7.01 1.65 3.68
C TYR A 164 -7.38 2.61 2.55
N GLU A 165 -8.24 3.59 2.86
CA GLU A 165 -8.58 4.69 1.95
C GLU A 165 -7.67 5.89 2.27
N LEU A 166 -6.75 6.23 1.35
CA LEU A 166 -5.75 7.29 1.54
C LEU A 166 -6.38 8.66 1.80
N GLU A 167 -7.43 9.00 1.06
CA GLU A 167 -8.13 10.30 1.12
C GLU A 167 -8.81 10.53 2.47
N LEU A 168 -9.37 9.46 3.06
CA LEU A 168 -9.98 9.51 4.39
C LEU A 168 -8.93 9.37 5.51
N ASN A 169 -7.77 8.77 5.20
CA ASN A 169 -6.75 8.31 6.14
C ASN A 169 -7.32 7.32 7.17
N ARG A 170 -7.98 6.25 6.69
CA ARG A 170 -8.70 5.29 7.53
C ARG A 170 -8.71 3.88 6.95
N TRP A 171 -8.68 2.89 7.84
CA TRP A 171 -8.99 1.49 7.54
C TRP A 171 -10.50 1.21 7.52
N PHE A 172 -10.89 0.29 6.66
CA PHE A 172 -12.20 -0.32 6.52
C PHE A 172 -12.02 -1.81 6.23
N ASN A 173 -13.03 -2.62 6.57
CA ASN A 173 -13.13 -3.96 6.01
C ASN A 173 -13.23 -3.83 4.48
N GLY A 174 -12.41 -4.58 3.76
CA GLY A 174 -12.53 -4.78 2.34
C GLY A 174 -13.61 -5.83 2.01
N PRO A 175 -14.08 -5.90 0.76
CA PRO A 175 -14.87 -7.04 0.33
C PRO A 175 -14.00 -8.31 0.31
N MET A 176 -14.57 -9.44 0.74
CA MET A 176 -13.97 -10.76 0.57
C MET A 176 -13.80 -11.09 -0.91
N MET A 177 -12.72 -11.76 -1.28
CA MET A 177 -12.59 -12.41 -2.60
C MET A 177 -13.72 -13.43 -2.78
N ILE A 178 -14.18 -13.61 -4.02
CA ILE A 178 -15.24 -14.58 -4.38
C ILE A 178 -14.72 -16.01 -4.19
N THR A 179 -13.43 -16.25 -4.39
CA THR A 179 -12.72 -17.46 -3.98
C THR A 179 -11.53 -17.08 -3.09
N PRO A 180 -11.68 -17.15 -1.74
CA PRO A 180 -10.60 -16.90 -0.79
C PRO A 180 -9.39 -17.82 -1.04
N ARG A 181 -8.18 -17.25 -1.01
CA ARG A 181 -6.97 -17.86 -1.59
C ARG A 181 -5.68 -17.27 -1.01
N TYR A 182 -4.59 -18.01 -1.08
CA TYR A 182 -3.22 -17.55 -0.78
C TYR A 182 -2.24 -17.97 -1.90
N ALA A 183 -1.00 -17.48 -1.87
CA ALA A 183 0.05 -17.75 -2.87
C ALA A 183 -0.36 -17.48 -4.35
N PHE A 184 -1.27 -16.52 -4.56
CA PHE A 184 -1.78 -16.09 -5.86
C PHE A 184 -0.91 -15.01 -6.51
N ALA A 185 -1.00 -14.89 -7.83
CA ALA A 185 -0.45 -13.75 -8.57
C ALA A 185 -1.36 -12.52 -8.41
N SER A 186 -0.79 -11.33 -8.25
CA SER A 186 -1.52 -10.06 -8.14
C SER A 186 -0.89 -8.93 -8.97
N ALA A 187 -1.70 -7.97 -9.43
CA ALA A 187 -1.23 -6.77 -10.13
C ALA A 187 -2.19 -5.59 -10.01
N ASP A 188 -1.64 -4.37 -9.90
CA ASP A 188 -2.36 -3.14 -10.25
C ASP A 188 -2.48 -3.05 -11.77
N CYS A 189 -3.71 -3.04 -12.28
CA CYS A 189 -4.05 -2.94 -13.70
C CYS A 189 -4.65 -1.57 -14.06
N GLY A 190 -4.30 -0.53 -13.31
CA GLY A 190 -4.59 0.87 -13.60
C GLY A 190 -5.87 1.40 -12.95
N SER A 191 -7.02 0.86 -13.33
CA SER A 191 -8.32 1.18 -12.71
C SER A 191 -8.82 0.09 -11.76
N VAL A 192 -8.33 -1.15 -11.93
CA VAL A 192 -8.68 -2.32 -11.12
C VAL A 192 -7.43 -3.05 -10.67
N ALA A 193 -7.49 -3.71 -9.52
CA ALA A 193 -6.48 -4.71 -9.15
C ALA A 193 -6.95 -6.07 -9.67
N CYS A 194 -6.04 -6.94 -10.11
CA CYS A 194 -6.36 -8.30 -10.50
C CYS A 194 -5.58 -9.31 -9.66
N VAL A 195 -6.21 -10.47 -9.38
CA VAL A 195 -5.59 -11.63 -8.74
C VAL A 195 -5.92 -12.89 -9.55
N ALA A 196 -5.00 -13.86 -9.57
CA ALA A 196 -5.20 -15.11 -10.29
C ALA A 196 -4.41 -16.28 -9.69
N GLY A 197 -5.00 -17.48 -9.79
CA GLY A 197 -4.41 -18.71 -9.25
C GLY A 197 -4.32 -18.68 -7.71
N GLY A 198 -3.27 -19.26 -7.17
CA GLY A 198 -3.09 -19.51 -5.74
C GLY A 198 -3.66 -20.88 -5.31
N GLU A 199 -3.64 -21.13 -4.02
CA GLU A 199 -4.33 -22.25 -3.37
C GLU A 199 -5.57 -21.73 -2.64
N GLN A 200 -6.69 -22.45 -2.73
CA GLN A 200 -7.96 -22.07 -2.13
C GLN A 200 -7.95 -22.27 -0.61
N GLN A 201 -8.37 -21.24 0.13
CA GLN A 201 -8.47 -21.31 1.59
C GLN A 201 -9.43 -22.41 2.06
N GLY A 202 -9.02 -23.18 3.08
CA GLY A 202 -9.75 -24.34 3.60
C GLY A 202 -9.57 -25.62 2.79
N SER A 203 -8.63 -25.66 1.84
CA SER A 203 -8.38 -26.80 0.95
C SER A 203 -6.94 -26.84 0.45
N GLU A 204 -6.59 -27.90 -0.28
CA GLU A 204 -5.34 -28.02 -1.05
C GLU A 204 -5.56 -27.75 -2.56
N GLU A 205 -6.71 -27.17 -2.98
CA GLU A 205 -7.00 -26.95 -4.40
C GLU A 205 -6.19 -25.79 -4.99
N VAL A 206 -5.25 -26.12 -5.89
CA VAL A 206 -4.52 -25.14 -6.72
C VAL A 206 -5.46 -24.58 -7.79
N LEU A 207 -5.74 -23.27 -7.74
CA LEU A 207 -6.73 -22.58 -8.57
C LEU A 207 -6.22 -22.20 -9.97
N ASN A 208 -7.15 -22.08 -10.92
CA ASN A 208 -6.97 -21.33 -12.17
C ASN A 208 -7.89 -20.10 -12.27
N ASN A 209 -8.84 -19.93 -11.35
CA ASN A 209 -9.76 -18.80 -11.32
C ASN A 209 -9.01 -17.47 -11.16
N ALA A 210 -9.53 -16.42 -11.79
CA ALA A 210 -9.04 -15.06 -11.65
C ALA A 210 -10.17 -14.11 -11.27
N GLU A 211 -9.83 -13.03 -10.58
CA GLU A 211 -10.77 -12.02 -10.08
C GLU A 211 -10.17 -10.63 -10.27
N LYS A 212 -11.04 -9.62 -10.45
CA LYS A 212 -10.65 -8.21 -10.38
C LYS A 212 -11.37 -7.53 -9.22
N TYR A 213 -10.67 -6.68 -8.48
CA TYR A 213 -11.25 -5.76 -7.51
C TYR A 213 -11.40 -4.38 -8.14
N ASN A 214 -12.62 -3.86 -8.09
CA ASN A 214 -12.95 -2.52 -8.54
C ASN A 214 -13.00 -1.56 -7.31
N PRO A 215 -12.16 -0.50 -7.27
CA PRO A 215 -12.15 0.46 -6.17
C PRO A 215 -13.40 1.34 -6.09
N GLU A 216 -14.10 1.56 -7.22
CA GLU A 216 -15.27 2.45 -7.28
C GLU A 216 -16.51 1.78 -6.69
N SER A 217 -16.83 0.56 -7.15
CA SER A 217 -17.91 -0.26 -6.58
C SER A 217 -17.53 -0.91 -5.24
N LYS A 218 -16.24 -0.90 -4.88
CA LYS A 218 -15.66 -1.53 -3.69
C LYS A 218 -16.01 -3.03 -3.61
N SER A 219 -15.96 -3.73 -4.75
CA SER A 219 -16.36 -5.13 -4.91
C SER A 219 -15.35 -5.94 -5.73
N TRP A 220 -15.39 -7.27 -5.59
CA TRP A 220 -14.73 -8.20 -6.50
C TRP A 220 -15.68 -8.63 -7.63
N GLU A 221 -15.12 -8.95 -8.79
CA GLU A 221 -15.80 -9.51 -9.95
C GLU A 221 -14.97 -10.68 -10.51
N LEU A 222 -15.62 -11.77 -10.93
CA LEU A 222 -14.94 -12.87 -11.60
C LEU A 222 -14.38 -12.42 -12.96
N LEU A 223 -13.18 -12.90 -13.29
CA LEU A 223 -12.66 -12.93 -14.65
C LEU A 223 -12.83 -14.34 -15.24
N PRO A 224 -12.69 -14.52 -16.56
CA PRO A 224 -12.42 -15.82 -17.15
C PRO A 224 -11.25 -16.52 -16.41
N SER A 225 -11.31 -17.84 -16.29
CA SER A 225 -10.24 -18.60 -15.63
C SER A 225 -9.05 -18.82 -16.57
N MET A 226 -7.85 -18.93 -16.01
CA MET A 226 -6.63 -19.26 -16.75
C MET A 226 -6.70 -20.67 -17.36
N ASN A 227 -5.91 -20.91 -18.39
CA ASN A 227 -5.78 -22.20 -19.06
C ASN A 227 -5.10 -23.25 -18.17
N ARG A 228 -4.28 -22.83 -17.20
CA ARG A 228 -3.60 -23.73 -16.24
C ARG A 228 -3.79 -23.28 -14.79
N ARG A 229 -4.02 -24.26 -13.90
CA ARG A 229 -3.97 -24.08 -12.45
C ARG A 229 -2.54 -23.75 -12.02
N ARG A 230 -2.37 -22.82 -11.08
CA ARG A 230 -1.05 -22.40 -10.61
C ARG A 230 -1.05 -21.68 -9.25
N CYS A 231 -0.14 -22.05 -8.36
CA CYS A 231 0.16 -21.37 -7.09
C CYS A 231 1.65 -20.96 -7.02
N PHE A 232 2.01 -20.08 -6.07
CA PHE A 232 3.34 -19.46 -5.95
C PHE A 232 3.81 -18.74 -7.24
N CYS A 233 2.85 -18.20 -8.00
CA CYS A 233 3.07 -17.50 -9.27
C CYS A 233 3.19 -15.97 -9.08
N SER A 234 3.76 -15.27 -10.06
CA SER A 234 3.89 -13.80 -10.03
C SER A 234 2.92 -13.13 -11.00
N GLY A 235 2.27 -12.05 -10.55
CA GLY A 235 1.44 -11.18 -11.37
C GLY A 235 2.15 -9.86 -11.70
N PHE A 236 1.81 -9.27 -12.85
CA PHE A 236 2.18 -7.90 -13.23
C PHE A 236 1.30 -7.39 -14.38
N TYR A 237 1.28 -6.08 -14.59
CA TYR A 237 0.58 -5.42 -15.69
C TYR A 237 1.58 -4.87 -16.71
N MET A 238 1.38 -5.20 -17.98
CA MET A 238 2.26 -4.85 -19.11
C MET A 238 1.43 -4.90 -20.41
N ASP A 239 1.76 -4.10 -21.42
CA ASP A 239 1.08 -4.11 -22.73
C ASP A 239 -0.47 -4.00 -22.65
N SER A 240 -0.97 -3.29 -21.63
CA SER A 240 -2.39 -3.20 -21.26
C SER A 240 -3.08 -4.54 -20.93
N LYS A 241 -2.31 -5.55 -20.53
CA LYS A 241 -2.75 -6.90 -20.16
C LYS A 241 -2.26 -7.30 -18.77
N PHE A 242 -3.02 -8.15 -18.08
CA PHE A 242 -2.62 -8.73 -16.80
C PHE A 242 -1.87 -10.05 -17.06
N TYR A 243 -0.58 -10.10 -16.75
CA TYR A 243 0.27 -11.27 -16.93
C TYR A 243 0.40 -12.05 -15.64
N VAL A 244 0.42 -13.38 -15.75
CA VAL A 244 0.69 -14.32 -14.67
C VAL A 244 1.78 -15.29 -15.12
N ILE A 245 2.88 -15.39 -14.38
CA ILE A 245 4.04 -16.21 -14.77
C ILE A 245 4.46 -17.20 -13.70
N GLY A 246 4.94 -18.36 -14.16
CA GLY A 246 5.49 -19.39 -13.31
C GLY A 246 4.48 -19.98 -12.32
N GLY A 247 4.98 -20.28 -11.12
CA GLY A 247 4.30 -21.08 -10.11
C GLY A 247 4.58 -22.58 -10.26
N ILE A 248 3.85 -23.37 -9.48
CA ILE A 248 3.69 -24.82 -9.66
C ILE A 248 2.23 -25.15 -9.99
N ASN A 249 1.99 -26.26 -10.68
CA ASN A 249 0.66 -26.76 -11.01
C ASN A 249 0.07 -27.65 -9.88
N GLU A 250 -1.10 -28.23 -10.13
CA GLU A 250 -1.79 -29.17 -9.22
C GLU A 250 -1.04 -30.49 -8.96
N ASN A 251 -0.02 -30.83 -9.76
CA ASN A 251 0.87 -31.98 -9.56
C ASN A 251 2.22 -31.60 -8.92
N HIS A 252 2.38 -30.33 -8.52
CA HIS A 252 3.62 -29.69 -8.08
C HIS A 252 4.75 -29.59 -9.14
N ASP A 253 4.44 -29.75 -10.43
CA ASP A 253 5.37 -29.48 -11.53
C ASP A 253 5.66 -27.96 -11.61
N LEU A 254 6.92 -27.59 -11.86
CA LEU A 254 7.29 -26.20 -12.14
C LEU A 254 6.76 -25.75 -13.51
N LEU A 255 6.07 -24.60 -13.54
CA LEU A 255 5.52 -24.06 -14.78
C LEU A 255 6.52 -23.11 -15.47
N THR A 256 6.98 -23.48 -16.66
CA THR A 256 7.78 -22.60 -17.55
C THR A 256 6.92 -21.60 -18.33
N CYS A 257 5.61 -21.85 -18.47
CA CYS A 257 4.68 -20.99 -19.20
C CYS A 257 4.14 -19.83 -18.35
N GLY A 258 4.04 -18.66 -18.97
CA GLY A 258 3.17 -17.58 -18.51
C GLY A 258 1.83 -17.61 -19.23
N GLU A 259 0.90 -16.78 -18.78
CA GLU A 259 -0.37 -16.47 -19.45
C GLU A 259 -0.62 -14.97 -19.34
N CYS A 260 -1.30 -14.35 -20.31
CA CYS A 260 -1.76 -12.97 -20.20
C CYS A 260 -3.25 -12.82 -20.51
N TYR A 261 -3.91 -12.00 -19.71
CA TYR A 261 -5.33 -11.67 -19.84
C TYR A 261 -5.51 -10.41 -20.67
N ASP A 262 -6.26 -10.56 -21.77
CA ASP A 262 -6.65 -9.49 -22.68
C ASP A 262 -7.97 -8.88 -22.20
N PHE A 263 -7.93 -7.66 -21.67
CA PHE A 263 -9.12 -6.98 -21.14
C PHE A 263 -10.14 -6.58 -22.21
N GLU A 264 -9.71 -6.35 -23.46
CA GLU A 264 -10.60 -5.98 -24.57
C GLU A 264 -11.30 -7.23 -25.14
N ARG A 265 -10.57 -8.34 -25.24
CA ARG A 265 -11.06 -9.60 -25.81
C ARG A 265 -11.63 -10.57 -24.77
N ASN A 266 -11.47 -10.29 -23.47
CA ASN A 266 -11.97 -11.10 -22.35
C ASN A 266 -11.49 -12.58 -22.43
N VAL A 267 -10.20 -12.79 -22.67
CA VAL A 267 -9.56 -14.12 -22.84
C VAL A 267 -8.15 -14.18 -22.24
N TRP A 268 -7.71 -15.40 -21.88
CA TRP A 268 -6.33 -15.70 -21.48
C TRP A 268 -5.54 -16.33 -22.63
N GLU A 269 -4.40 -15.75 -22.97
CA GLU A 269 -3.48 -16.23 -24.00
C GLU A 269 -2.24 -16.90 -23.37
N LEU A 270 -1.93 -18.13 -23.78
CA LEU A 270 -0.83 -18.93 -23.21
C LEU A 270 0.52 -18.54 -23.84
N ILE A 271 1.50 -18.23 -22.99
CA ILE A 271 2.85 -17.82 -23.39
C ILE A 271 3.84 -18.97 -23.05
N PRO A 272 4.21 -19.82 -24.02
CA PRO A 272 5.10 -20.95 -23.77
C PRO A 272 6.52 -20.48 -23.44
N ASN A 273 7.19 -21.20 -22.54
CA ASN A 273 8.60 -21.03 -22.19
C ASN A 273 9.01 -19.61 -21.74
N MET A 274 8.07 -18.86 -21.16
CA MET A 274 8.31 -17.51 -20.64
C MET A 274 9.28 -17.46 -19.45
N ILE A 275 9.39 -18.55 -18.69
CA ILE A 275 10.41 -18.78 -17.68
C ILE A 275 11.41 -19.81 -18.22
N VAL A 276 12.70 -19.53 -18.02
CA VAL A 276 13.79 -20.47 -18.28
C VAL A 276 13.94 -21.41 -17.08
N ASP A 277 13.93 -22.72 -17.33
CA ASP A 277 14.30 -23.72 -16.33
C ASP A 277 15.75 -23.51 -15.88
N ASP A 278 15.90 -23.19 -14.60
CA ASP A 278 17.17 -23.19 -13.88
C ASP A 278 17.21 -24.49 -13.07
N PRO A 279 18.10 -25.45 -13.39
CA PRO A 279 18.15 -26.75 -12.70
C PRO A 279 18.43 -26.70 -11.18
N SER A 280 18.80 -25.53 -10.64
CA SER A 280 18.92 -25.34 -9.18
C SER A 280 17.56 -25.09 -8.49
N ARG A 281 16.49 -24.85 -9.26
CA ARG A 281 15.11 -24.70 -8.77
C ARG A 281 14.54 -26.08 -8.40
N THR A 282 14.76 -26.47 -7.16
CA THR A 282 14.08 -27.63 -6.56
C THR A 282 13.05 -27.17 -5.54
N PHE A 283 11.93 -27.89 -5.46
CA PHE A 283 10.80 -27.61 -4.53
C PHE A 283 11.22 -27.50 -3.06
N LYS A 284 12.37 -28.08 -2.68
CA LYS A 284 12.93 -28.09 -1.31
C LYS A 284 13.32 -26.71 -0.73
N SER A 285 13.09 -25.62 -1.46
CA SER A 285 13.13 -24.26 -0.92
C SER A 285 12.03 -23.43 -1.58
N PRO A 286 10.87 -23.21 -0.90
CA PRO A 286 9.85 -22.28 -1.39
C PRO A 286 10.40 -20.86 -1.32
N ARG A 287 11.07 -20.44 -2.40
CA ARG A 287 11.41 -19.04 -2.62
C ARG A 287 10.12 -18.24 -2.81
N PRO A 288 10.06 -16.96 -2.39
CA PRO A 288 8.92 -16.11 -2.72
C PRO A 288 8.69 -16.05 -4.24
N PRO A 289 7.48 -15.71 -4.70
CA PRO A 289 7.15 -15.60 -6.12
C PRO A 289 8.18 -14.74 -6.86
N TYR A 290 8.41 -15.07 -8.13
CA TYR A 290 9.44 -14.48 -9.00
C TYR A 290 9.54 -12.96 -8.79
N GLN A 291 10.72 -12.50 -8.36
CA GLN A 291 11.02 -11.07 -8.13
C GLN A 291 11.02 -10.33 -9.47
N VAL A 292 9.83 -9.90 -9.89
CA VAL A 292 9.58 -9.20 -11.16
C VAL A 292 8.97 -7.83 -10.93
N ALA A 293 9.28 -6.92 -11.86
CA ALA A 293 8.72 -5.58 -11.90
C ALA A 293 8.68 -5.09 -13.36
N VAL A 294 7.68 -4.28 -13.68
CA VAL A 294 7.53 -3.67 -15.01
C VAL A 294 7.88 -2.19 -14.92
N VAL A 295 8.86 -1.75 -15.71
CA VAL A 295 9.31 -0.35 -15.79
C VAL A 295 9.30 0.07 -17.25
N ASN A 296 8.68 1.21 -17.54
CA ASN A 296 8.52 1.73 -18.91
C ASN A 296 7.94 0.70 -19.89
N ASN A 297 6.98 -0.10 -19.41
CA ASN A 297 6.35 -1.21 -20.13
C ASN A 297 7.27 -2.42 -20.47
N GLU A 298 8.46 -2.49 -19.88
CA GLU A 298 9.38 -3.62 -20.01
C GLU A 298 9.46 -4.44 -18.72
N LEU A 299 9.40 -5.77 -18.86
CA LEU A 299 9.42 -6.71 -17.75
C LEU A 299 10.85 -7.06 -17.34
N TYR A 300 11.17 -6.79 -16.08
CA TYR A 300 12.45 -7.14 -15.46
C TYR A 300 12.28 -8.25 -14.42
N TYR A 301 13.29 -9.12 -14.33
CA TYR A 301 13.39 -10.21 -13.37
C TYR A 301 14.74 -10.15 -12.65
N LEU A 302 14.72 -10.26 -11.32
CA LEU A 302 15.91 -10.42 -10.51
C LEU A 302 16.21 -11.90 -10.23
N ASP A 303 17.29 -12.39 -10.85
CA ASP A 303 17.88 -13.69 -10.56
C ASP A 303 18.70 -13.61 -9.28
N ALA A 304 18.03 -13.81 -8.14
CA ALA A 304 18.63 -13.66 -6.81
C ALA A 304 19.92 -14.50 -6.59
N PRO A 305 20.00 -15.81 -6.95
CA PRO A 305 21.23 -16.58 -6.82
C PRO A 305 22.40 -16.05 -7.67
N SER A 306 22.18 -15.69 -8.94
CA SER A 306 23.28 -15.20 -9.78
C SER A 306 23.55 -13.70 -9.64
N ARG A 307 22.64 -12.98 -8.97
CA ARG A 307 22.55 -11.52 -8.80
C ARG A 307 22.32 -10.71 -10.08
N HIS A 308 21.92 -11.34 -11.18
CA HIS A 308 21.70 -10.64 -12.44
C HIS A 308 20.29 -10.05 -12.54
N LEU A 309 20.21 -8.80 -12.99
CA LEU A 309 18.98 -8.23 -13.52
C LEU A 309 18.85 -8.69 -14.98
N LYS A 310 17.68 -9.22 -15.33
CA LYS A 310 17.33 -9.65 -16.69
C LYS A 310 16.11 -8.88 -17.17
N VAL A 311 16.05 -8.58 -18.46
CA VAL A 311 14.87 -8.03 -19.15
C VAL A 311 14.29 -9.10 -20.08
N TYR A 312 12.97 -9.13 -20.19
CA TYR A 312 12.26 -10.07 -21.06
C TYR A 312 12.19 -9.55 -22.50
N LEU A 313 12.51 -10.40 -23.47
CA LEU A 313 12.44 -10.08 -24.89
C LEU A 313 11.16 -10.67 -25.49
N LYS A 314 10.12 -9.82 -25.55
CA LYS A 314 8.75 -10.17 -25.99
C LYS A 314 8.71 -10.87 -27.35
N ASN A 315 9.60 -10.51 -28.27
CA ASN A 315 9.63 -11.00 -29.65
C ASN A 315 9.99 -12.49 -29.80
N ASN A 316 10.60 -13.11 -28.78
CA ASN A 316 11.07 -14.50 -28.84
C ASN A 316 10.98 -15.27 -27.51
N ASN A 317 10.27 -14.72 -26.52
CA ASN A 317 10.12 -15.25 -25.16
C ASN A 317 11.44 -15.50 -24.39
N THR A 318 12.54 -14.82 -24.73
CA THR A 318 13.85 -15.01 -24.04
C THR A 318 14.15 -13.93 -23.00
N TRP A 319 15.27 -14.06 -22.28
CA TRP A 319 15.72 -13.10 -21.27
C TRP A 319 17.15 -12.61 -21.53
N LYS A 320 17.32 -11.31 -21.79
CA LYS A 320 18.64 -10.65 -21.88
C LYS A 320 19.12 -10.26 -20.48
N LYS A 321 20.41 -10.44 -20.17
CA LYS A 321 21.05 -9.86 -18.97
C LYS A 321 21.34 -8.37 -19.22
N VAL A 322 20.93 -7.49 -18.31
CA VAL A 322 21.12 -6.03 -18.42
C VAL A 322 21.95 -5.42 -17.29
N GLY A 323 22.29 -6.20 -16.26
CA GLY A 323 23.16 -5.75 -15.19
C GLY A 323 23.29 -6.76 -14.06
N ARG A 324 24.03 -6.39 -13.01
CA ARG A 324 24.23 -7.21 -11.81
C ARG A 324 24.20 -6.36 -10.55
N LEU A 325 23.56 -6.86 -9.49
CA LEU A 325 23.55 -6.16 -8.20
C LEU A 325 24.96 -6.06 -7.59
N PRO A 326 25.27 -4.98 -6.85
CA PRO A 326 26.52 -4.84 -6.09
C PRO A 326 26.82 -6.05 -5.21
N ALA A 327 28.10 -6.41 -5.07
CA ALA A 327 28.52 -7.58 -4.30
C ALA A 327 28.14 -7.50 -2.81
N SER A 328 28.00 -6.29 -2.25
CA SER A 328 27.50 -6.05 -0.89
C SER A 328 26.08 -6.58 -0.64
N MET A 329 25.28 -6.78 -1.69
CA MET A 329 23.88 -7.22 -1.59
C MET A 329 23.69 -8.74 -1.48
N GLU A 330 24.76 -9.54 -1.62
CA GLU A 330 24.65 -11.01 -1.77
C GLU A 330 23.95 -11.71 -0.61
N PHE A 331 24.17 -11.26 0.62
CA PHE A 331 23.52 -11.83 1.81
C PHE A 331 22.04 -11.45 1.95
N PHE A 332 21.64 -10.29 1.42
CA PHE A 332 20.33 -9.68 1.64
C PHE A 332 19.22 -10.42 0.86
N LEU A 333 19.50 -10.82 -0.38
CA LEU A 333 18.56 -11.51 -1.28
C LEU A 333 18.05 -12.87 -0.75
N SER A 334 18.73 -13.44 0.24
CA SER A 334 18.43 -14.77 0.79
C SER A 334 17.20 -14.83 1.71
N ARG A 335 16.66 -13.68 2.17
CA ARG A 335 15.61 -13.63 3.21
C ARG A 335 14.56 -12.53 2.95
N GLY A 336 13.87 -12.62 1.81
CA GLY A 336 12.73 -11.74 1.52
C GLY A 336 13.13 -10.36 0.99
N ALA A 337 13.97 -10.32 -0.04
CA ALA A 337 14.01 -9.17 -0.93
C ALA A 337 12.78 -9.16 -1.84
N ALA A 338 12.33 -7.99 -2.27
CA ALA A 338 11.42 -7.87 -3.41
C ALA A 338 11.90 -6.80 -4.39
N LEU A 339 11.51 -6.97 -5.65
CA LEU A 339 11.73 -6.02 -6.74
C LEU A 339 10.36 -5.42 -7.09
N LYS A 340 10.27 -4.10 -7.20
CA LYS A 340 9.06 -3.38 -7.64
C LYS A 340 9.48 -2.17 -8.50
N SER A 341 8.52 -1.53 -9.14
CA SER A 341 8.72 -0.36 -10.01
C SER A 341 8.17 0.93 -9.40
N LEU A 342 8.86 2.04 -9.65
CA LEU A 342 8.55 3.37 -9.13
C LEU A 342 8.64 4.38 -10.28
N GLY A 343 7.57 4.47 -11.08
CA GLY A 343 7.59 5.21 -12.34
C GLY A 343 8.61 4.63 -13.32
N GLY A 344 9.65 5.41 -13.64
CA GLY A 344 10.72 5.03 -14.57
C GLY A 344 11.91 4.29 -13.92
N GLU A 345 11.89 4.02 -12.62
CA GLU A 345 12.97 3.35 -11.90
C GLU A 345 12.52 1.98 -11.34
N LEU A 346 13.46 1.04 -11.27
CA LEU A 346 13.37 -0.15 -10.43
C LEU A 346 13.85 0.19 -9.02
N PHE A 347 13.19 -0.38 -8.02
CA PHE A 347 13.70 -0.37 -6.66
C PHE A 347 13.62 -1.76 -6.01
N LEU A 348 14.64 -2.04 -5.21
CA LEU A 348 14.86 -3.27 -4.47
C LEU A 348 14.91 -2.92 -2.99
N ILE A 349 13.98 -3.48 -2.21
CA ILE A 349 14.00 -3.40 -0.74
C ILE A 349 14.44 -4.75 -0.21
N SER A 350 15.36 -4.75 0.76
CA SER A 350 15.81 -5.98 1.41
C SER A 350 16.29 -5.74 2.84
N GLY A 351 15.91 -6.64 3.75
CA GLY A 351 16.38 -6.68 5.13
C GLY A 351 17.57 -7.62 5.37
N LYS A 352 18.32 -7.38 6.45
CA LYS A 352 19.37 -8.26 7.00
C LYS A 352 19.26 -8.30 8.52
N LEU A 353 18.98 -9.48 9.08
CA LEU A 353 19.06 -9.70 10.53
C LEU A 353 20.53 -9.89 10.93
N HIS A 354 21.07 -8.99 11.76
CA HIS A 354 22.44 -9.08 12.24
C HIS A 354 22.52 -9.98 13.49
N ASN A 355 22.79 -11.27 13.29
CA ASN A 355 22.75 -12.31 14.34
C ASN A 355 23.45 -11.97 15.67
N ARG A 356 24.51 -11.15 15.67
CA ARG A 356 25.25 -10.76 16.89
C ARG A 356 24.60 -9.64 17.70
N SER A 357 23.69 -8.85 17.13
CA SER A 357 23.04 -7.72 17.82
C SER A 357 21.51 -7.71 17.67
N ARG A 358 20.92 -8.68 16.97
CA ARG A 358 19.49 -8.75 16.58
C ARG A 358 18.94 -7.53 15.81
N ARG A 359 19.76 -6.51 15.51
CA ARG A 359 19.36 -5.35 14.71
C ARG A 359 19.10 -5.76 13.27
N LEU A 360 18.08 -5.16 12.65
CA LEU A 360 17.72 -5.35 11.25
C LEU A 360 18.15 -4.14 10.41
N GLU A 361 19.11 -4.35 9.52
CA GLU A 361 19.52 -3.35 8.53
C GLU A 361 18.60 -3.46 7.31
N THR A 362 18.03 -2.33 6.87
CA THR A 362 17.28 -2.23 5.61
C THR A 362 18.12 -1.47 4.59
N ILE A 363 18.20 -2.00 3.38
CA ILE A 363 18.79 -1.31 2.23
C ILE A 363 17.69 -1.06 1.19
N LEU A 364 17.66 0.17 0.65
CA LEU A 364 16.92 0.51 -0.56
C LEU A 364 17.93 0.71 -1.69
N CYS A 365 17.83 -0.07 -2.77
CA CYS A 365 18.61 0.12 -3.98
C CYS A 365 17.72 0.57 -5.12
N PHE A 366 18.14 1.60 -5.86
CA PHE A 366 17.42 2.17 -7.00
C PHE A 366 18.26 2.07 -8.26
N CYS A 367 17.63 1.85 -9.42
CA CYS A 367 18.27 2.03 -10.72
C CYS A 367 17.25 2.41 -11.80
N THR A 368 17.74 3.10 -12.84
CA THR A 368 16.97 3.36 -14.07
C THR A 368 17.40 2.31 -15.10
N PRO A 369 16.63 1.23 -15.33
CA PRO A 369 17.02 0.22 -16.31
C PRO A 369 16.73 0.65 -17.75
N SER A 370 17.41 0.05 -18.71
CA SER A 370 17.04 0.08 -20.13
C SER A 370 17.34 -1.29 -20.75
N PRO A 371 16.51 -1.81 -21.69
CA PRO A 371 16.82 -3.03 -22.43
C PRO A 371 18.07 -2.90 -23.31
N GLU A 372 18.39 -1.68 -23.74
CA GLU A 372 19.54 -1.37 -24.60
C GLU A 372 20.87 -1.50 -23.84
N LEU A 373 20.88 -1.19 -22.55
CA LEU A 373 22.07 -1.23 -21.71
C LEU A 373 22.44 -2.67 -21.30
N ASP A 374 23.73 -2.98 -21.38
CA ASP A 374 24.30 -4.26 -20.91
C ASP A 374 24.78 -4.20 -19.44
N ASN A 375 24.81 -3.00 -18.86
CA ASN A 375 25.04 -2.77 -17.44
C ASN A 375 24.14 -1.65 -16.90
N VAL A 376 23.71 -1.79 -15.65
CA VAL A 376 22.80 -0.86 -14.96
C VAL A 376 23.43 -0.41 -13.64
N GLU A 377 23.57 0.90 -13.46
CA GLU A 377 24.12 1.48 -12.24
C GLU A 377 23.11 1.47 -11.09
N TRP A 378 23.50 0.88 -9.96
CA TRP A 378 22.67 0.79 -8.76
C TRP A 378 23.07 1.85 -7.72
N ARG A 379 22.15 2.77 -7.43
CA ARG A 379 22.26 3.74 -6.34
C ARG A 379 21.81 3.07 -5.04
N VAL A 380 22.69 2.97 -4.05
CA VAL A 380 22.42 2.28 -2.78
C VAL A 380 22.19 3.30 -1.65
N LEU A 381 21.01 3.26 -1.03
CA LEU A 381 20.67 4.04 0.16
C LEU A 381 20.58 3.12 1.38
N TYR A 382 21.55 3.29 2.29
CA TYR A 382 21.63 2.54 3.55
C TYR A 382 20.81 3.22 4.64
N PHE A 383 19.76 2.56 5.14
CA PHE A 383 18.98 3.03 6.29
C PHE A 383 19.53 2.42 7.57
N ASN A 384 20.60 3.03 8.09
CA ASN A 384 21.23 2.64 9.35
C ASN A 384 20.36 3.12 10.53
N ARG A 385 19.47 2.25 11.03
CA ARG A 385 18.46 2.58 12.05
C ARG A 385 19.02 2.47 13.48
N GLN A 386 18.65 3.44 14.32
CA GLN A 386 18.78 3.37 15.79
C GLN A 386 17.88 2.25 16.36
N GLU A 387 18.15 1.83 17.61
CA GLU A 387 17.42 0.73 18.26
C GLU A 387 15.93 1.01 18.43
N GLY A 388 15.12 -0.06 18.48
CA GLY A 388 13.66 0.00 18.62
C GLY A 388 12.86 0.10 17.32
N ASN A 389 13.49 0.17 16.14
CA ASN A 389 12.76 0.26 14.87
C ASN A 389 12.23 -1.11 14.36
N PRO A 390 11.01 -1.16 13.82
CA PRO A 390 10.36 -2.40 13.36
C PRO A 390 10.84 -2.90 11.98
N THR A 391 10.57 -4.19 11.73
CA THR A 391 11.03 -4.99 10.57
C THR A 391 10.14 -4.77 9.35
N ILE A 392 10.67 -4.48 8.15
CA ILE A 392 9.84 -4.51 6.94
C ILE A 392 9.53 -5.98 6.57
N TYR A 393 8.25 -6.37 6.63
CA TYR A 393 7.78 -7.72 6.27
C TYR A 393 7.28 -7.80 4.82
N ASN A 394 6.60 -6.76 4.34
CA ASN A 394 6.24 -6.58 2.93
C ASN A 394 6.06 -5.07 2.63
N TYR A 395 5.93 -4.70 1.37
CA TYR A 395 5.60 -3.33 0.95
C TYR A 395 4.92 -3.30 -0.42
N CYS A 396 4.26 -2.17 -0.74
CA CYS A 396 3.74 -1.91 -2.08
C CYS A 396 3.95 -0.45 -2.51
N VAL A 397 3.74 -0.18 -3.79
CA VAL A 397 3.73 1.18 -4.37
C VAL A 397 2.34 1.52 -4.88
N MET A 398 1.90 2.73 -4.57
CA MET A 398 0.70 3.36 -5.09
C MET A 398 1.10 4.50 -6.04
N MET A 399 0.38 4.66 -7.15
CA MET A 399 0.49 5.81 -8.04
C MET A 399 -0.83 6.60 -7.97
N ALA A 400 -0.84 7.73 -7.23
CA ALA A 400 -2.05 8.51 -6.90
C ALA A 400 -1.94 10.01 -7.26
#